data_AF-A0A6A3JBR5-F1
#
_entry.id   AF-A0A6A3JBR5-F1
#
_cell.length_a   1.000
_cell.length_b   1.000
_cell.length_c   1.000
_cell.angle_alpha   90.00
_cell.angle_beta   90.00
_cell.angle_gamma   90.00
#
_symmetry.space_group_name_H-M   'P 1'
#
loop_
_entity.id
_entity.type
_entity.pdbx_description
1 polymer ?
#
loop_
_entity_poly.entity_id
_entity_poly.type
_entity_poly.pdbx_seq_one_letter_code
_entity_poly.pdbx_strand_id
1 'polypeptide(L)'
;MTCNSTWEEIEENIPEPNQSAQDRPDIVARVWQQKLAELLKELDEGVLGRVMARIYVVGFQKRGLPHAHILVILADEDKPRTRVIDKLVSAELPDAELNPQLYATILTSMIHGPCGAANPNSPCMKDGKCTKGYPKPLVEVTQGNVNVFPVYRRR
;
A
#
# COMPACT_ATOMS: atom_id res chain seq x y z
N MET A 1 -2.82 -5.57 0.25
CA MET A 1 -3.69 -4.73 -0.60
C MET A 1 -4.79 -4.11 0.25
N THR A 2 -4.92 -2.79 0.26
CA THR A 2 -5.98 -2.07 1.00
C THR A 2 -7.00 -1.54 0.01
N CYS A 3 -8.29 -1.62 0.33
CA CYS A 3 -9.33 -1.03 -0.51
C CYS A 3 -9.22 0.49 -0.55
N ASN A 4 -9.40 1.07 -1.73
CA ASN A 4 -9.66 2.49 -1.90
C ASN A 4 -11.16 2.68 -2.15
N SER A 5 -11.83 3.52 -1.36
CA SER A 5 -13.25 3.82 -1.54
C SER A 5 -13.54 4.71 -2.74
N THR A 6 -12.52 5.38 -3.31
CA THR A 6 -12.63 6.29 -4.45
C THR A 6 -12.25 5.62 -5.77
N TRP A 7 -12.31 4.29 -5.84
CA TRP A 7 -12.16 3.60 -7.12
C TRP A 7 -13.37 3.91 -7.99
N GLU A 8 -13.13 4.21 -9.27
CA GLU A 8 -14.17 4.52 -10.25
C GLU A 8 -15.25 3.43 -10.28
N GLU A 9 -14.87 2.15 -10.24
CA GLU A 9 -15.84 1.05 -10.25
C GLU A 9 -16.75 1.03 -9.01
N ILE A 10 -16.33 1.63 -7.90
CA ILE A 10 -17.18 1.84 -6.72
C ILE A 10 -18.07 3.06 -6.95
N GLU A 11 -17.48 4.22 -7.28
CA GLU A 11 -18.18 5.50 -7.39
C GLU A 11 -19.27 5.46 -8.47
N GLU A 12 -18.99 4.88 -9.64
CA GLU A 12 -19.93 4.75 -10.75
C GLU A 12 -21.10 3.79 -10.46
N ASN A 13 -20.91 2.85 -9.53
CA ASN A 13 -21.91 1.82 -9.22
C ASN A 13 -22.72 2.14 -7.95
N ILE A 14 -22.42 3.24 -7.24
CA ILE A 14 -23.28 3.72 -6.16
C ILE A 14 -24.54 4.36 -6.78
N PRO A 15 -25.73 3.77 -6.58
CA PRO A 15 -26.92 4.13 -7.34
C PRO A 15 -27.55 5.45 -6.90
N GLU A 16 -27.38 5.83 -5.63
CA GLU A 16 -28.02 6.99 -5.04
C GLU A 16 -27.00 8.11 -4.79
N PRO A 17 -27.26 9.35 -5.23
CA PRO A 17 -26.31 10.46 -5.07
C PRO A 17 -25.95 10.81 -3.63
N ASN A 18 -26.75 10.36 -2.65
CA ASN A 18 -26.55 10.60 -1.23
C ASN A 18 -25.87 9.42 -0.50
N GLN A 19 -25.59 8.32 -1.19
CA GLN A 19 -24.86 7.19 -0.63
C GLN A 19 -23.36 7.36 -0.85
N SER A 20 -22.57 6.86 0.10
CA SER A 20 -21.13 6.74 0.00
C SER A 20 -20.71 5.27 -0.08
N ALA A 21 -19.43 5.02 -0.34
CA ALA A 21 -18.87 3.67 -0.29
C ALA A 21 -19.12 2.96 1.06
N GLN A 22 -19.25 3.71 2.16
CA GLN A 22 -19.52 3.15 3.49
C GLN A 22 -20.95 2.62 3.60
N ASP A 23 -21.89 3.19 2.84
CA ASP A 23 -23.31 2.80 2.83
C ASP A 23 -23.56 1.59 1.91
N ARG A 24 -22.61 1.29 1.01
CA ARG A 24 -22.69 0.17 0.05
C ARG A 24 -21.52 -0.81 0.18
N PRO A 25 -21.39 -1.49 1.34
CA PRO A 25 -20.31 -2.44 1.58
C PRO A 25 -20.34 -3.63 0.61
N ASP A 26 -21.49 -3.95 0.02
CA ASP A 26 -21.64 -5.00 -1.00
C ASP A 26 -20.90 -4.65 -2.30
N ILE A 27 -21.00 -3.39 -2.77
CA ILE A 27 -20.27 -2.91 -3.95
C ILE A 27 -18.78 -2.89 -3.67
N VAL A 28 -18.40 -2.29 -2.53
CA VAL A 28 -17.00 -2.19 -2.09
C VAL A 28 -16.35 -3.57 -2.04
N ALA A 29 -17.00 -4.54 -1.38
CA ALA A 29 -16.48 -5.90 -1.26
C ALA A 29 -16.32 -6.58 -2.62
N ARG A 30 -17.29 -6.43 -3.54
CA ARG A 30 -17.25 -7.02 -4.88
C ARG A 30 -16.14 -6.44 -5.75
N VAL A 31 -15.99 -5.11 -5.78
CA VAL A 31 -14.92 -4.45 -6.54
C VAL A 31 -13.56 -4.84 -5.96
N TRP A 32 -13.42 -4.79 -4.64
CA TRP A 32 -12.17 -5.16 -3.97
C TRP A 32 -11.79 -6.62 -4.20
N GLN A 33 -12.76 -7.55 -4.14
CA GLN A 33 -12.50 -8.97 -4.38
C GLN A 33 -12.03 -9.22 -5.81
N GLN A 34 -12.59 -8.54 -6.81
CA GLN A 34 -12.14 -8.64 -8.21
C GLN A 34 -10.70 -8.13 -8.37
N LYS A 35 -10.39 -6.96 -7.80
CA LYS A 35 -9.02 -6.42 -7.84
C LYS A 35 -8.02 -7.30 -7.08
N LEU A 36 -8.44 -7.90 -5.96
CA LEU A 36 -7.60 -8.87 -5.23
C LEU A 36 -7.37 -10.12 -6.09
N ALA A 37 -8.39 -10.63 -6.78
CA ALA A 37 -8.25 -11.79 -7.65
C ALA A 37 -7.25 -11.53 -8.78
N GLU A 38 -7.29 -10.35 -9.42
CA GLU A 38 -6.31 -10.00 -10.46
C GLU A 38 -4.90 -9.86 -9.88
N LEU A 39 -4.73 -9.19 -8.74
CA LEU A 39 -3.42 -9.10 -8.07
C LEU A 39 -2.86 -10.49 -7.74
N LEU A 40 -3.69 -11.41 -7.24
CA LEU A 40 -3.26 -12.77 -6.92
C LEU A 40 -2.87 -13.55 -8.18
N LYS A 41 -3.57 -13.33 -9.29
CA LYS A 41 -3.25 -13.92 -10.58
C LYS A 41 -1.92 -13.41 -11.12
N GLU A 42 -1.66 -12.10 -11.10
CA GLU A 42 -0.36 -11.53 -11.53
C GLU A 42 0.81 -12.07 -10.69
N LEU A 43 0.58 -12.26 -9.38
CA LEU A 43 1.56 -12.91 -8.51
C LEU A 43 1.82 -14.36 -8.93
N ASP A 44 0.77 -15.12 -9.21
CA ASP A 44 0.89 -16.52 -9.66
C ASP A 44 1.55 -16.64 -11.04
N GLU A 45 1.37 -15.65 -11.91
CA GLU A 45 2.03 -15.53 -13.23
C GLU A 45 3.50 -15.09 -13.12
N GLY A 46 3.97 -14.77 -11.92
CA GLY A 46 5.38 -14.56 -11.64
C GLY A 46 5.87 -13.12 -11.84
N VAL A 47 4.99 -12.12 -11.70
CA VAL A 47 5.38 -10.70 -11.75
C VAL A 47 6.49 -10.34 -10.76
N LEU A 48 6.61 -11.10 -9.65
CA LEU A 48 7.69 -10.97 -8.65
C LEU A 48 8.74 -12.10 -8.71
N GLY A 49 8.70 -12.97 -9.72
CA GLY A 49 9.47 -14.22 -9.81
C GLY A 49 8.62 -15.46 -9.50
N ARG A 50 9.22 -16.66 -9.54
CA ARG A 50 8.49 -17.92 -9.39
C ARG A 50 7.93 -18.07 -7.97
N VAL A 51 6.61 -18.06 -7.83
CA VAL A 51 5.92 -18.27 -6.55
C VAL A 51 5.86 -19.76 -6.21
N MET A 52 6.41 -20.14 -5.06
CA MET A 52 6.33 -21.51 -4.52
C MET A 52 5.07 -21.69 -3.67
N ALA A 53 4.68 -20.65 -2.94
CA ALA A 53 3.45 -20.62 -2.16
C ALA A 53 3.03 -19.17 -1.89
N ARG A 54 1.72 -18.96 -1.71
CA ARG A 54 1.17 -17.71 -1.20
C ARG A 54 0.13 -17.99 -0.12
N ILE A 55 0.16 -17.17 0.92
CA ILE A 55 -0.82 -17.19 2.01
C ILE A 55 -1.38 -15.79 2.13
N TYR A 56 -2.69 -15.64 2.22
CA TYR A 56 -3.27 -14.34 2.51
C TYR A 56 -4.42 -14.44 3.50
N VAL A 57 -4.60 -13.36 4.25
CA VAL A 57 -5.72 -13.18 5.17
C VAL A 57 -6.42 -11.88 4.80
N VAL A 58 -7.74 -11.95 4.71
CA VAL A 58 -8.60 -10.78 4.51
C VAL A 58 -9.10 -10.29 5.87
N GLY A 59 -8.92 -9.02 6.14
CA GLY A 59 -9.45 -8.36 7.31
C GLY A 59 -10.22 -7.09 6.94
N PHE A 60 -11.03 -6.61 7.88
CA PHE A 60 -11.74 -5.34 7.73
C PHE A 60 -11.13 -4.36 8.73
N GLN A 61 -10.59 -3.25 8.23
CA GLN A 61 -10.06 -2.21 9.12
C GLN A 61 -11.22 -1.49 9.82
N LYS A 62 -10.94 -0.70 10.88
CA LYS A 62 -11.93 -0.06 11.77
C LYS A 62 -12.85 1.02 11.12
N ARG A 63 -13.07 0.94 9.80
CA ARG A 63 -14.05 1.71 9.01
C ARG A 63 -14.72 0.86 7.91
N GLY A 64 -14.66 -0.47 8.05
CA GLY A 64 -15.39 -1.41 7.19
C GLY A 64 -14.74 -1.72 5.83
N LEU A 65 -13.64 -1.06 5.46
CA LEU A 65 -12.98 -1.35 4.19
C LEU A 65 -12.12 -2.63 4.28
N PRO A 66 -12.21 -3.53 3.28
CA PRO A 66 -11.42 -4.76 3.26
C PRO A 66 -9.95 -4.46 2.94
N HIS A 67 -9.08 -5.30 3.48
CA HIS A 67 -7.67 -5.35 3.13
C HIS A 67 -7.14 -6.77 3.25
N ALA A 68 -6.13 -7.08 2.45
CA ALA A 68 -5.45 -8.35 2.45
C ALA A 68 -4.00 -8.17 2.90
N HIS A 69 -3.60 -8.97 3.88
CA HIS A 69 -2.19 -9.26 4.15
C HIS A 69 -1.82 -10.46 3.28
N ILE A 70 -0.83 -10.30 2.40
CA ILE A 70 -0.42 -11.33 1.45
C ILE A 70 1.06 -11.62 1.73
N LEU A 71 1.36 -12.88 2.04
CA LEU A 71 2.70 -13.42 2.16
C LEU A 71 2.99 -14.23 0.89
N VAL A 72 4.05 -13.86 0.17
CA VAL A 72 4.52 -14.56 -1.03
C VAL A 72 5.85 -15.24 -0.71
N ILE A 73 5.92 -16.53 -0.99
CA ILE A 73 7.14 -17.34 -0.83
C ILE A 73 7.67 -17.62 -2.24
N LEU A 74 8.75 -16.93 -2.59
CA LEU A 74 9.42 -17.09 -3.89
C LEU A 74 10.39 -18.27 -3.89
N ALA A 75 10.66 -18.78 -5.08
CA ALA A 75 11.73 -19.71 -5.37
C ALA A 75 13.07 -19.15 -4.89
N ASP A 76 13.98 -20.02 -4.46
CA ASP A 76 15.20 -19.60 -3.79
C ASP A 76 16.10 -18.73 -4.70
N GLU A 77 16.09 -19.03 -6.00
CA GLU A 77 16.75 -18.29 -7.07
C GLU A 77 16.15 -16.89 -7.32
N ASP A 78 14.85 -16.70 -7.04
CA ASP A 78 14.13 -15.45 -7.28
C ASP A 78 14.01 -14.57 -6.03
N LYS A 79 14.40 -15.09 -4.84
CA LYS A 79 14.35 -14.32 -3.60
C LYS A 79 15.28 -13.10 -3.67
N PRO A 80 14.81 -11.88 -3.35
CA PRO A 80 15.65 -10.70 -3.32
C PRO A 80 16.57 -10.74 -2.08
N ARG A 81 17.83 -11.14 -2.27
CA ARG A 81 18.81 -11.28 -1.16
C ARG A 81 19.56 -9.98 -0.83
N THR A 82 19.63 -9.00 -1.74
CA THR A 82 20.34 -7.71 -1.54
C THR A 82 19.70 -6.56 -2.37
N ARG A 83 20.50 -5.63 -2.95
CA ARG A 83 20.14 -4.37 -3.66
C ARG A 83 18.98 -4.47 -4.67
N VAL A 84 18.57 -5.68 -5.06
CA VAL A 84 17.36 -5.95 -5.85
C VAL A 84 16.09 -5.49 -5.12
N ILE A 85 16.09 -5.40 -3.79
CA ILE A 85 14.93 -4.91 -3.03
C ILE A 85 14.48 -3.52 -3.50
N ASP A 86 15.42 -2.63 -3.84
CA ASP A 86 15.10 -1.28 -4.33
C ASP A 86 14.43 -1.27 -5.71
N LYS A 87 14.45 -2.39 -6.44
CA LYS A 87 13.68 -2.58 -7.68
C LYS A 87 12.25 -3.04 -7.42
N LEU A 88 12.01 -3.67 -6.28
CA LEU A 88 10.72 -4.24 -5.90
C LEU A 88 9.92 -3.31 -4.97
N VAL A 89 10.62 -2.51 -4.16
CA VAL A 89 10.05 -1.59 -3.19
C VAL A 89 10.65 -0.21 -3.41
N SER A 90 9.80 0.77 -3.65
CA SER A 90 10.18 2.18 -3.70
C SER A 90 9.44 2.95 -2.61
N ALA A 91 10.17 3.81 -1.89
CA ALA A 91 9.61 4.79 -0.96
C ALA A 91 9.82 6.24 -1.47
N GLU A 92 9.97 6.38 -2.78
CA GLU A 92 10.13 7.64 -3.52
C GLU A 92 8.82 7.97 -4.27
N LEU A 93 8.63 9.25 -4.59
CA LEU A 93 7.54 9.65 -5.48
C LEU A 93 7.85 9.18 -6.92
N PRO A 94 6.90 8.58 -7.63
CA PRO A 94 7.04 8.29 -9.06
C PRO A 94 7.31 9.57 -9.85
N ASP A 95 7.93 9.46 -11.02
CA ASP A 95 8.05 10.58 -11.93
C ASP A 95 6.66 10.97 -12.48
N ALA A 96 6.30 12.24 -12.34
CA ALA A 96 4.97 12.74 -12.69
C ALA A 96 4.72 12.80 -14.21
N GLU A 97 5.77 12.92 -15.03
CA GLU A 97 5.67 12.96 -16.49
C GLU A 97 5.68 11.55 -17.08
N LEU A 98 6.55 10.67 -16.58
CA LEU A 98 6.69 9.30 -17.07
C LEU A 98 5.59 8.38 -16.56
N ASN A 99 5.10 8.59 -15.33
CA ASN A 99 4.12 7.72 -14.68
C ASN A 99 2.99 8.52 -13.98
N PRO A 100 2.21 9.33 -14.72
CA PRO A 100 1.24 10.26 -14.14
C PRO A 100 0.16 9.57 -13.30
N GLN A 101 -0.31 8.38 -13.71
CA GLN A 101 -1.33 7.63 -12.97
C GLN A 101 -0.80 7.09 -11.65
N LEU A 102 0.42 6.53 -11.64
CA LEU A 102 1.05 6.03 -10.43
C LEU A 102 1.37 7.19 -9.48
N TYR A 103 1.87 8.30 -10.01
CA TYR A 103 2.12 9.52 -9.24
C TYR A 103 0.86 10.02 -8.54
N ALA A 104 -0.24 10.19 -9.28
CA ALA A 104 -1.54 10.60 -8.72
C ALA A 104 -2.02 9.64 -7.62
N THR A 105 -1.94 8.33 -7.87
CA THR A 105 -2.33 7.30 -6.90
C THR A 105 -1.51 7.37 -5.61
N ILE A 106 -0.19 7.55 -5.71
CA ILE A 106 0.68 7.66 -4.53
C ILE A 106 0.35 8.91 -3.74
N LEU A 107 0.14 10.06 -4.40
CA LEU A 107 -0.22 11.31 -3.76
C LEU A 107 -1.52 11.23 -2.95
N THR A 108 -2.52 10.51 -3.45
CA THR A 108 -3.82 10.39 -2.79
C THR A 108 -3.87 9.32 -1.69
N SER A 109 -3.05 8.27 -1.80
CA SER A 109 -3.25 7.05 -0.99
C SER A 109 -2.08 6.67 -0.09
N MET A 110 -0.86 7.13 -0.37
CA MET A 110 0.37 6.64 0.28
C MET A 110 1.22 7.75 0.91
N ILE A 111 0.76 9.00 0.91
CA ILE A 111 1.44 10.12 1.56
C ILE A 111 1.08 10.21 3.04
N HIS A 112 2.10 10.33 3.89
CA HIS A 112 1.87 10.72 5.28
C HIS A 112 1.49 12.20 5.31
N GLY A 113 0.32 12.51 5.88
CA GLY A 113 -0.13 13.89 6.05
C GLY A 113 0.81 14.72 6.93
N PRO A 114 0.65 16.05 6.93
CA PRO A 114 1.45 16.93 7.78
C PRO A 114 1.35 16.49 9.24
N CYS A 115 2.47 16.49 9.96
CA CYS A 115 2.54 16.19 11.38
C CYS A 115 3.72 16.96 12.00
N GLY A 116 3.95 16.79 13.30
CA GLY A 116 5.01 17.52 14.00
C GLY A 116 4.62 18.99 14.16
N ALA A 117 5.57 19.89 13.93
CA ALA A 117 5.32 21.33 14.02
C ALA A 117 4.27 21.82 13.00
N ALA A 118 4.19 21.19 11.83
CA ALA A 118 3.23 21.56 10.78
C ALA A 118 1.78 21.19 11.15
N ASN A 119 1.58 20.14 11.95
CA ASN A 119 0.27 19.79 12.49
C ASN A 119 0.42 19.00 13.80
N PRO A 120 0.46 19.71 14.96
CA PRO A 120 0.59 19.06 16.27
C PRO A 120 -0.61 18.18 16.65
N ASN A 121 -1.77 18.43 16.04
CA ASN A 121 -3.03 17.73 16.32
C ASN A 121 -3.23 16.49 15.44
N SER A 122 -2.28 16.16 14.57
CA SER A 122 -2.38 14.96 13.73
C SER A 122 -2.54 13.69 14.57
N PRO A 123 -3.38 12.70 14.19
CA PRO A 123 -3.63 11.50 14.98
C PRO A 123 -2.39 10.65 15.31
N CYS A 124 -1.31 10.83 14.55
CA CYS A 124 -0.04 10.17 14.80
C CYS A 124 0.79 10.83 15.91
N MET A 125 0.46 12.04 16.35
CA MET A 125 1.22 12.81 17.33
C MET A 125 0.91 12.35 18.75
N LYS A 126 1.95 12.10 19.54
CA LYS A 126 1.88 11.82 20.97
C LYS A 126 3.11 12.42 21.65
N ASP A 127 2.91 13.16 22.74
CA ASP A 127 3.97 13.81 23.51
C ASP A 127 4.93 14.66 22.63
N GLY A 128 4.35 15.40 21.68
CA GLY A 128 5.09 16.25 20.74
C GLY A 128 5.87 15.50 19.65
N LYS A 129 5.77 14.17 19.56
CA LYS A 129 6.47 13.35 18.57
C LYS A 129 5.51 12.54 17.70
N CYS A 130 5.87 12.35 16.43
CA CYS A 130 5.13 11.43 15.57
C CYS A 130 5.41 9.99 15.99
N THR A 131 4.40 9.27 16.48
CA THR A 131 4.48 7.85 16.88
C THR A 131 4.86 6.92 15.72
N LYS A 132 4.72 7.38 14.48
CA LYS A 132 5.14 6.65 13.27
C LYS A 132 6.57 6.99 12.85
N GLY A 133 7.23 7.93 13.53
CA GLY A 133 8.62 8.32 13.30
C GLY A 133 8.83 9.04 11.97
N TYR A 134 7.94 9.97 11.62
CA TYR A 134 8.12 10.88 10.48
C TYR A 134 8.78 12.21 10.92
N PRO A 135 9.59 12.84 10.03
CA PRO A 135 10.01 12.32 8.73
C PRO A 135 10.96 11.13 8.88
N LYS A 136 10.93 10.22 7.90
CA LYS A 136 11.86 9.07 7.86
C LYS A 136 13.23 9.56 7.36
N PRO A 137 14.35 8.96 7.82
CA PRO A 137 15.67 9.33 7.35
C PRO A 137 15.80 9.06 5.83
N LEU A 138 16.55 9.93 5.15
CA LEU A 138 16.99 9.69 3.78
C LEU A 138 18.16 8.72 3.78
N VAL A 139 18.07 7.68 2.96
CA VAL A 139 19.14 6.67 2.82
C VAL A 139 19.24 6.27 1.34
N GLU A 140 20.47 6.11 0.85
CA GLU A 140 20.74 5.83 -0.57
C GLU A 140 20.46 4.39 -0.99
N VAL A 141 20.35 3.46 -0.04
CA VAL A 141 20.08 2.03 -0.30
C VAL A 141 19.21 1.46 0.81
N THR A 142 18.32 0.52 0.47
CA THR A 142 17.56 -0.19 1.50
C THR A 142 18.48 -1.00 2.40
N GLN A 143 18.35 -0.81 3.71
CA GLN A 143 19.08 -1.54 4.74
C GLN A 143 18.13 -2.54 5.41
N GLY A 144 18.39 -3.82 5.19
CA GLY A 144 17.72 -4.90 5.91
C GLY A 144 18.13 -4.90 7.38
N ASN A 145 17.17 -5.05 8.29
CA ASN A 145 17.45 -5.20 9.72
C ASN A 145 16.87 -6.54 10.18
N VAL A 146 17.70 -7.36 10.84
CA VAL A 146 17.35 -8.72 11.26
C VAL A 146 16.26 -8.71 12.34
N ASN A 147 16.08 -7.60 13.07
CA ASN A 147 15.18 -7.52 14.23
C ASN A 147 14.24 -6.30 14.21
N VAL A 148 14.21 -5.51 13.13
CA VAL A 148 13.38 -4.30 13.00
C VAL A 148 12.88 -4.18 11.57
N PHE A 149 11.87 -3.34 11.34
CA PHE A 149 11.47 -2.93 9.99
C PHE A 149 12.69 -2.43 9.19
N PRO A 150 12.79 -2.80 7.90
CA PRO A 150 13.85 -2.31 7.03
C PRO A 150 13.78 -0.79 6.88
N VAL A 151 14.94 -0.16 6.71
CA VAL A 151 15.02 1.26 6.33
C VAL A 151 15.13 1.31 4.82
N TYR A 152 14.03 1.64 4.16
CA TYR A 152 13.96 1.70 2.69
C TYR A 152 14.70 2.91 2.12
N ARG A 153 15.26 2.76 0.92
CA ARG A 153 15.82 3.86 0.13
C ARG A 153 14.83 5.02 -0.01
N ARG A 154 15.30 6.24 0.24
CA ARG A 154 14.54 7.50 0.11
C ARG A 154 15.47 8.61 -0.37
N ARG A 155 15.06 9.32 -1.42
CA ARG A 155 15.76 10.44 -2.08
C ARG A 155 14.88 11.66 -2.16
#